data_AF-A0AA91TW08-F1
#
_entry.id   AF-A0AA91TW08-F1
#
_cell.length_a   1.000
_cell.length_b   1.000
_cell.length_c   1.000
_cell.angle_alpha   90.00
_cell.angle_beta   90.00
_cell.angle_gamma   90.00
#
_symmetry.space_group_name_H-M   'P 1'
#
loop_
_entity.id
_entity.type
_entity.pdbx_description
1 polymer ?
#
loop_
_entity_poly.entity_id
_entity_poly.type
_entity_poly.pdbx_seq_one_letter_code
_entity_poly.pdbx_strand_id
1 'polypeptide(L)' 'MPTVICPECSQEEKLENVLTAQSNQNVIFRCPHCQLLVRNIKTSKG' A
#
# COMPACT_ATOMS: atom_id res chain seq x y z
N MET A 1 -11.44 -8.20 2.79
CA MET A 1 -10.75 -6.91 2.98
C MET A 1 -9.52 -6.92 2.07
N PRO A 2 -9.19 -5.83 1.37
CA PRO A 2 -8.04 -5.81 0.48
C PRO A 2 -6.74 -5.96 1.27
N THR A 3 -5.88 -6.89 0.84
CA THR A 3 -4.49 -7.04 1.29
C THR A 3 -3.56 -6.54 0.20
N VAL A 4 -2.36 -6.13 0.58
CA VAL A 4 -1.31 -5.72 -0.34
C VAL A 4 -0.06 -6.55 -0.06
N ILE A 5 0.59 -7.01 -1.13
CA ILE A 5 1.83 -7.76 -1.04
C ILE A 5 2.96 -6.78 -1.33
N CYS A 6 3.92 -6.67 -0.41
CA CYS A 6 5.09 -5.84 -0.63
C CYS A 6 5.96 -6.46 -1.74
N PRO A 7 6.34 -5.71 -2.80
CA PRO A 7 7.16 -6.26 -3.88
C PRO A 7 8.61 -6.51 -3.48
N GLU A 8 9.10 -5.91 -2.40
CA GLU A 8 10.49 -6.04 -1.94
C GLU A 8 10.70 -7.20 -0.96
N CYS A 9 9.82 -7.34 0.03
CA CYS A 9 9.93 -8.39 1.05
C CYS A 9 8.89 -9.50 0.90
N SER A 10 8.04 -9.43 -0.14
CA SER A 10 6.92 -10.35 -0.39
C SER A 10 5.91 -10.47 0.75
N GLN A 11 5.95 -9.54 1.70
CA GLN A 11 5.13 -9.63 2.89
C GLN A 11 3.74 -9.06 2.67
N GLU A 12 2.73 -9.84 3.06
CA GLU A 12 1.33 -9.49 2.95
C GLU A 12 0.90 -8.67 4.16
N GLU A 13 0.19 -7.57 3.91
CA GLU A 13 -0.51 -6.86 4.97
C GLU A 13 -1.87 -6.33 4.53
N LYS A 14 -2.76 -6.12 5.50
CA LYS A 14 -4.04 -5.45 5.31
C LYS A 14 -3.80 -4.04 4.82
N LEU A 15 -4.50 -3.67 3.74
CA LEU A 15 -4.35 -2.36 3.12
C LEU A 15 -4.64 -1.22 4.11
N GLU A 16 -5.54 -1.42 5.08
CA GLU A 16 -5.86 -0.46 6.14
C GLU A 16 -4.67 -0.11 7.05
N ASN A 17 -3.76 -1.07 7.30
CA ASN A 17 -2.63 -0.90 8.22
C ASN A 17 -1.44 -0.18 7.58
N VAL A 18 -1.39 -0.15 6.24
CA VAL A 18 -0.26 0.36 5.45
C VAL A 18 -0.60 1.60 4.63
N LEU A 19 -1.89 1.95 4.57
CA LEU A 19 -2.42 3.18 4.00
C LEU A 19 -2.11 4.35 4.92
N THR A 20 -1.15 5.18 4.52
CA THR A 20 -0.77 6.36 5.31
C THR A 20 -1.52 7.64 4.92
N ALA A 21 -2.10 7.70 3.72
CA ALA A 21 -2.97 8.78 3.27
C ALA A 21 -3.83 8.37 2.07
N GLN A 22 -5.06 8.90 2.00
CA GLN A 22 -5.91 8.90 0.80
C GLN A 22 -6.40 10.32 0.56
N SER A 23 -5.76 11.06 -0.35
CA SER A 23 -6.25 12.37 -0.78
C SER A 23 -5.99 12.52 -2.28
N ASN A 24 -7.03 12.86 -3.06
CA ASN A 24 -6.96 13.13 -4.51
C ASN A 24 -6.15 12.12 -5.33
N GLN A 25 -6.49 10.82 -5.23
CA GLN A 25 -5.83 9.69 -5.93
C GLN A 25 -4.40 9.33 -5.46
N ASN A 26 -3.82 10.03 -4.50
CA ASN A 26 -2.46 9.77 -4.05
C ASN A 26 -2.45 8.74 -2.92
N VAL A 27 -2.55 7.45 -3.30
CA VAL A 27 -2.45 6.34 -2.35
C VAL A 27 -0.98 6.13 -2.01
N ILE A 28 -0.61 6.34 -0.76
CA ILE A 28 0.74 6.12 -0.24
C ILE A 28 0.74 4.85 0.61
N PHE A 29 1.34 3.79 0.07
CA PHE A 29 1.67 2.57 0.78
C PHE A 29 3.05 2.69 1.39
N ARG A 30 3.15 2.39 2.69
CA ARG A 30 4.45 2.19 3.35
C ARG A 30 4.48 0.79 3.96
N CYS A 31 5.41 -0.05 3.51
CA CYS A 31 5.59 -1.36 4.10
C CYS A 31 6.17 -1.22 5.52
N PRO A 32 5.57 -1.81 6.56
CA PRO A 32 6.11 -1.75 7.93
C PRO A 32 7.36 -2.62 8.11
N HIS A 33 7.59 -3.61 7.24
CA HIS A 33 8.70 -4.56 7.36
C HIS A 33 9.99 -4.04 6.72
N CYS A 34 9.94 -3.59 5.46
CA CYS A 34 11.11 -3.11 4.73
C CYS A 34 11.15 -1.58 4.57
N GLN A 35 10.14 -0.87 5.08
CA GLN A 35 9.97 0.59 4.94
C GLN A 35 9.83 1.09 3.49
N LEU A 36 9.61 0.21 2.51
CA LEU A 36 9.34 0.60 1.14
C LEU A 36 8.16 1.56 1.08
N LEU A 37 8.35 2.71 0.42
CA LEU A 37 7.33 3.71 0.20
C LEU A 37 6.89 3.68 -1.27
N VAL A 38 5.69 3.16 -1.53
CA VAL A 38 5.07 3.19 -2.87
C VAL A 38 4.01 4.27 -2.90
N ARG A 39 4.16 5.22 -3.83
CA ARG A 39 3.21 6.30 -4.07
C ARG A 39 2.46 6.03 -5.37
N ASN A 40 1.24 6.56 -5.50
CA ASN A 40 0.41 6.38 -6.71
C ASN A 40 0.12 4.91 -7.04
N ILE A 41 -0.09 4.06 -6.03
CA ILE A 41 -0.62 2.72 -6.29
C ILE A 41 -1.98 2.90 -6.97
N LYS A 42 -2.07 2.49 -8.24
CA LYS A 42 -3.33 2.41 -8.97
C LYS A 42 -4.19 1.34 -8.28
N THR A 43 -5.03 1.77 -7.36
CA THR A 43 -6.12 0.93 -6.87
C THR A 43 -7.10 0.77 -8.03
N SER A 44 -7.32 -0.45 -8.49
CA SER A 44 -8.35 -0.74 -9.49
C SER A 44 -9.70 -0.28 -8.96
N LYS A 45 -10.16 0.90 -9.37
CA LYS A 45 -11.58 1.22 -9.44
C LYS A 45 -12.04 0.79 -10.83
N GLY A 46 -12.53 -0.44 -10.89
CA GLY A 46 -13.32 -1.03 -11.95
C GLY A 46 -14.24 -2.02 -11.27
#